data_AF-A0A7C6E783-F1
#
_entry.id   AF-A0A7C6E783-F1
#
_cell.length_a   1.000
_cell.length_b   1.000
_cell.length_c   1.000
_cell.angle_alpha   90.00
_cell.angle_beta   90.00
_cell.angle_gamma   90.00
#
_symmetry.space_group_name_H-M   'P 1'
#
loop_
_entity.id
_entity.type
_entity.pdbx_description
1 polymer ?
#
loop_
_entity_poly.entity_id
_entity_poly.type
_entity_poly.pdbx_seq_one_letter_code
_entity_poly.pdbx_strand_id
1 'polypeptide(L)'
;MDVDGVLTDGKLYNVPDASGRMVETKGFDSQDGIALQWLAWKGIRTGAISGRVSPATEERARQCRFSYVYQGHIEKVPILEEILRDAGLSPDEVAYIGDDLTDVVIMRRVGLAVATANARPEVKRCAHWVTEQPGGHGAVREVAELLLKAQGYWEDILRKYEVVTPGGT
;
A
#
# COMPACT_ATOMS: atom_id res chain seq x y z
N MET A 1 -0.54 -2.25 -4.30
CA MET A 1 0.57 -2.62 -3.38
C MET A 1 0.43 -4.07 -2.97
N ASP A 2 1.50 -4.69 -2.48
CA ASP A 2 1.41 -5.95 -1.73
C ASP A 2 0.83 -5.72 -0.31
N VAL A 3 0.56 -6.80 0.42
CA VAL A 3 0.04 -6.76 1.79
C VAL A 3 1.12 -7.14 2.80
N ASP A 4 1.71 -8.33 2.66
CA ASP A 4 2.50 -8.94 3.72
C ASP A 4 3.97 -8.54 3.58
N GLY A 5 4.45 -7.66 4.48
CA GLY A 5 5.77 -7.03 4.35
C GLY A 5 5.73 -5.61 3.75
N VAL A 6 4.53 -5.16 3.36
CA VAL A 6 4.24 -3.79 2.91
C VAL A 6 3.21 -3.09 3.81
N LEU A 7 1.96 -3.55 3.82
CA LEU A 7 0.92 -3.04 4.73
C LEU A 7 1.07 -3.61 6.15
N THR A 8 1.84 -4.70 6.28
CA THR A 8 2.15 -5.40 7.53
C THR A 8 3.67 -5.57 7.68
N ASP A 9 4.12 -6.00 8.85
CA ASP A 9 5.52 -6.36 9.11
C ASP A 9 5.91 -7.75 8.56
N GLY A 10 5.03 -8.37 7.75
CA GLY A 10 5.22 -9.70 7.16
C GLY A 10 4.89 -10.86 8.10
N LYS A 11 4.53 -10.60 9.37
CA LYS A 11 4.17 -11.67 10.32
C LYS A 11 2.71 -12.08 10.15
N LEU A 12 2.48 -13.38 10.31
CA LEU A 12 1.15 -13.98 10.38
C LEU A 12 0.92 -14.49 11.80
N TYR A 13 -0.14 -14.02 12.44
CA TYR A 13 -0.51 -14.44 13.79
C TYR A 13 -1.63 -15.47 13.69
N ASN A 14 -1.38 -16.69 14.16
CA ASN A 14 -2.41 -17.73 14.26
C ASN A 14 -2.92 -17.75 15.70
N VAL A 15 -4.19 -17.40 15.90
CA VAL A 15 -4.84 -17.31 17.20
C VAL A 15 -6.06 -18.22 17.25
N PRO A 16 -6.31 -18.94 18.34
CA PRO A 16 -7.51 -19.78 18.45
C PRO A 16 -8.76 -18.91 18.62
N ASP A 17 -9.83 -19.24 17.91
CA ASP A 17 -11.17 -18.71 18.18
C ASP A 17 -11.80 -19.41 19.40
N ALA A 18 -13.02 -19.00 19.78
CA ALA A 18 -13.74 -19.57 20.93
C ALA A 18 -14.01 -21.08 20.82
N SER A 19 -13.93 -21.65 19.60
CA SER A 19 -14.07 -23.09 19.36
C SER A 19 -12.73 -23.84 19.37
N GLY A 20 -11.61 -23.12 19.56
CA GLY A 20 -10.26 -23.67 19.50
C GLY A 20 -9.70 -23.82 18.08
N ARG A 21 -10.44 -23.38 17.05
CA ARG A 21 -9.95 -23.37 15.66
C ARG A 21 -8.97 -22.22 15.48
N MET A 22 -7.82 -22.50 14.88
CA MET A 22 -6.85 -21.46 14.54
C MET A 22 -7.38 -20.53 13.44
N VAL A 23 -7.29 -19.22 13.69
CA VAL A 23 -7.63 -18.15 12.77
C VAL A 23 -6.38 -17.30 12.56
N GLU A 24 -6.09 -16.99 11.29
CA GLU A 24 -5.00 -16.08 10.92
C GLU A 24 -5.45 -14.62 11.07
N THR A 25 -4.60 -13.79 11.67
CA THR A 25 -4.73 -12.33 11.67
C THR A 25 -3.38 -11.66 11.37
N LYS A 26 -3.43 -10.36 11.08
CA LYS A 26 -2.31 -9.53 10.63
C LYS A 26 -2.27 -8.22 11.43
N GLY A 27 -1.07 -7.70 11.67
CA GLY A 27 -0.89 -6.36 12.23
C GLY A 27 -0.78 -5.32 11.11
N PHE A 28 -1.58 -4.27 11.17
CA PHE A 28 -1.53 -3.13 10.24
C PHE A 28 -1.21 -1.84 10.98
N ASP A 29 -0.53 -0.91 10.32
CA ASP A 29 -0.17 0.39 10.91
C ASP A 29 -1.29 1.42 10.80
N SER A 30 -1.58 2.16 11.87
CA SER A 30 -2.66 3.15 11.86
C SER A 30 -2.34 4.39 11.01
N GLN A 31 -1.07 4.77 10.90
CA GLN A 31 -0.63 5.94 10.14
C GLN A 31 -0.66 5.68 8.63
N ASP A 32 -0.31 4.47 8.20
CA ASP A 32 -0.53 3.99 6.83
C ASP A 32 -2.02 4.12 6.47
N GLY A 33 -2.91 3.70 7.39
CA GLY A 33 -4.35 3.71 7.17
C GLY A 33 -4.95 5.09 6.96
N ILE A 34 -4.55 6.09 7.75
CA ILE A 34 -5.04 7.45 7.56
C ILE A 34 -4.46 8.09 6.29
N ALA A 35 -3.22 7.76 5.92
CA ALA A 35 -2.60 8.24 4.68
C ALA A 35 -3.32 7.74 3.43
N LEU A 36 -3.71 6.46 3.42
CA LEU A 36 -4.51 5.86 2.36
C LEU A 36 -5.88 6.54 2.21
N GLN A 37 -6.49 6.94 3.33
CA GLN A 37 -7.73 7.71 3.29
C GLN A 37 -7.52 9.12 2.73
N TRP A 38 -6.36 9.75 2.93
CA TRP A 38 -6.04 11.04 2.29
C TRP A 38 -5.88 10.90 0.78
N LEU A 39 -5.22 9.85 0.31
CA LEU A 39 -5.16 9.53 -1.13
C LEU A 39 -6.57 9.37 -1.71
N ALA A 40 -7.43 8.58 -1.06
CA ALA A 40 -8.82 8.41 -1.48
C ALA A 40 -9.60 9.73 -1.48
N TRP A 41 -9.40 10.59 -0.48
CA TRP A 41 -10.04 11.91 -0.41
C TRP A 41 -9.61 12.83 -1.57
N LYS A 42 -8.36 12.71 -2.02
CA LYS A 42 -7.83 13.44 -3.18
C LYS A 42 -8.08 12.73 -4.52
N GLY A 43 -8.91 11.68 -4.54
CA GLY A 43 -9.30 10.97 -5.76
C GLY A 43 -8.24 10.01 -6.30
N ILE A 44 -7.15 9.76 -5.56
CA ILE A 44 -6.13 8.80 -5.92
C ILE A 44 -6.62 7.41 -5.51
N ARG A 45 -6.93 6.58 -6.51
CA ARG A 45 -7.39 5.20 -6.31
C ARG A 45 -6.24 4.35 -5.77
N THR A 46 -6.52 3.55 -4.76
CA THR A 46 -5.56 2.64 -4.13
C THR A 46 -6.09 1.22 -4.11
N GLY A 47 -5.20 0.25 -3.92
CA GLY A 47 -5.58 -1.14 -3.82
C GLY A 47 -4.45 -2.10 -3.49
N ALA A 48 -4.84 -3.34 -3.18
CA ALA A 48 -3.94 -4.41 -2.78
C ALA A 48 -4.06 -5.63 -3.71
N ILE A 49 -2.92 -6.27 -3.99
CA ILE A 49 -2.83 -7.55 -4.69
C ILE A 49 -2.02 -8.50 -3.80
N SER A 50 -2.68 -9.50 -3.21
CA SER A 50 -2.07 -10.47 -2.30
C SER A 50 -2.21 -11.90 -2.84
N GLY A 51 -1.17 -12.70 -2.62
CA GLY A 51 -1.23 -14.15 -2.85
C GLY A 51 -2.03 -14.90 -1.79
N ARG A 52 -2.35 -14.28 -0.65
CA ARG A 52 -3.12 -14.87 0.45
C ARG A 52 -4.56 -14.36 0.44
N VAL A 53 -5.46 -15.18 0.99
CA VAL A 53 -6.83 -14.77 1.31
C VAL A 53 -6.93 -14.62 2.82
N SER A 54 -7.32 -13.43 3.27
CA SER A 54 -7.48 -13.12 4.69
C SER A 54 -8.65 -12.15 4.92
N PRO A 55 -9.61 -12.49 5.82
CA PRO A 55 -10.64 -11.55 6.24
C PRO A 55 -10.08 -10.26 6.87
N ALA A 56 -8.89 -10.33 7.48
CA ALA A 56 -8.23 -9.16 8.04
C ALA A 56 -7.84 -8.15 6.95
N THR A 57 -7.38 -8.63 5.79
CA THR A 57 -7.04 -7.79 4.64
C THR A 57 -8.29 -7.15 4.03
N GLU A 58 -9.41 -7.89 3.92
CA GLU A 58 -10.69 -7.34 3.44
C GLU A 58 -11.19 -6.20 4.32
N GLU A 59 -11.25 -6.42 5.63
CA GLU A 59 -11.70 -5.40 6.58
C GLU A 59 -10.77 -4.18 6.54
N ARG A 60 -9.45 -4.42 6.44
CA ARG A 60 -8.49 -3.33 6.33
C ARG A 60 -8.67 -2.50 5.05
N ALA A 61 -8.88 -3.16 3.92
CA ALA A 61 -9.13 -2.50 2.64
C ALA A 61 -10.40 -1.64 2.68
N ARG A 62 -11.46 -2.14 3.34
CA ARG A 62 -12.70 -1.37 3.58
C ARG A 62 -12.43 -0.11 4.41
N GLN A 63 -11.68 -0.23 5.51
CA GLN A 63 -11.31 0.91 6.36
C GLN A 63 -10.48 1.95 5.61
N CYS A 64 -9.59 1.51 4.72
CA CYS A 64 -8.70 2.38 3.94
C CYS A 64 -9.32 2.89 2.63
N ARG A 65 -10.58 2.52 2.32
CA ARG A 65 -11.31 2.89 1.11
C ARG A 65 -10.61 2.47 -0.20
N PHE A 66 -10.07 1.25 -0.22
CA PHE A 66 -9.46 0.72 -1.43
C PHE A 66 -10.48 0.57 -2.55
N SER A 67 -10.08 0.94 -3.76
CA SER A 67 -10.85 0.72 -4.98
C SER A 67 -10.66 -0.69 -5.52
N TYR A 68 -9.49 -1.30 -5.26
CA TYR A 68 -9.12 -2.60 -5.79
C TYR A 68 -8.61 -3.52 -4.68
N VAL A 69 -9.18 -4.72 -4.57
CA VAL A 69 -8.75 -5.73 -3.59
C VAL A 69 -8.76 -7.09 -4.26
N TYR A 70 -7.57 -7.61 -4.55
CA TYR A 70 -7.38 -8.92 -5.17
C TYR A 70 -6.59 -9.81 -4.20
N GLN A 71 -7.16 -10.95 -3.85
CA GLN A 71 -6.60 -11.92 -2.90
C GLN A 71 -6.55 -13.31 -3.51
N GLY A 72 -5.58 -14.13 -3.10
CA GLY A 72 -5.41 -15.48 -3.63
C GLY A 72 -4.76 -15.55 -5.01
N HIS A 73 -4.08 -14.48 -5.45
CA HIS A 73 -3.44 -14.41 -6.77
C HIS A 73 -1.92 -14.37 -6.63
N ILE A 74 -1.27 -15.49 -6.98
CA ILE A 74 0.20 -15.57 -7.05
C ILE A 74 0.72 -14.84 -8.29
N GLU A 75 0.07 -15.07 -9.44
CA GLU A 75 0.37 -14.39 -10.69
C GLU A 75 -0.26 -12.99 -10.70
N LYS A 76 0.55 -11.96 -10.45
CA LYS A 76 0.03 -10.59 -10.28
C LYS A 76 -0.11 -9.79 -11.58
N VAL A 77 0.52 -10.21 -12.68
CA VAL A 77 0.50 -9.47 -13.97
C VAL A 77 -0.91 -9.37 -14.57
N PRO A 78 -1.71 -10.46 -14.67
CA PRO A 78 -3.07 -10.34 -15.19
C PRO A 78 -3.95 -9.39 -14.38
N ILE A 79 -3.74 -9.35 -13.05
CA ILE A 79 -4.47 -8.45 -12.13
C ILE A 79 -4.08 -6.99 -12.38
N LEU A 80 -2.79 -6.70 -12.59
CA LEU A 80 -2.34 -5.36 -12.97
C LEU A 80 -3.01 -4.91 -14.28
N GLU A 81 -3.04 -5.77 -15.29
CA GLU A 81 -3.67 -5.46 -16.57
C GLU A 81 -5.18 -5.21 -16.45
N GLU A 82 -5.87 -5.96 -15.59
CA GLU A 82 -7.28 -5.72 -15.26
C GLU A 82 -7.49 -4.36 -14.61
N ILE A 83 -6.69 -4.03 -13.60
CA ILE A 83 -6.75 -2.72 -12.92
C ILE A 83 -6.48 -1.59 -13.91
N LEU A 84 -5.49 -1.70 -14.79
CA LEU A 84 -5.17 -0.66 -15.78
C LEU A 84 -6.34 -0.43 -16.75
N ARG A 85 -6.97 -1.52 -17.23
CA ARG A 85 -8.13 -1.43 -18.12
C ARG A 85 -9.34 -0.78 -17.45
N ASP A 86 -9.68 -1.21 -16.24
CA ASP A 86 -10.78 -0.62 -15.46
C ASP A 86 -10.49 0.84 -15.11
N ALA A 87 -9.23 1.13 -14.79
CA ALA A 87 -8.80 2.47 -14.42
C ALA A 87 -8.73 3.44 -15.60
N GLY A 88 -8.57 2.93 -16.82
CA GLY A 88 -8.25 3.75 -18.00
C GLY A 88 -6.89 4.44 -17.89
N LEU A 89 -5.94 3.81 -17.19
CA LEU A 89 -4.60 4.36 -16.93
C LEU A 89 -3.54 3.61 -17.72
N SER A 90 -2.44 4.28 -18.05
CA SER A 90 -1.23 3.63 -18.54
C SER A 90 -0.35 3.15 -17.37
N PRO A 91 0.55 2.19 -17.59
CA PRO A 91 1.41 1.68 -16.51
C PRO A 91 2.31 2.76 -15.87
N ASP A 92 2.73 3.77 -16.65
CA ASP A 92 3.53 4.91 -16.17
C ASP A 92 2.79 5.82 -15.18
N GLU A 93 1.46 5.75 -15.11
CA GLU A 93 0.64 6.48 -14.14
C GLU A 93 0.45 5.71 -12.81
N VAL A 94 1.04 4.52 -12.67
CA VAL A 94 0.85 3.65 -11.52
C VAL A 94 2.08 3.64 -10.61
N ALA A 95 1.81 3.70 -9.29
CA ALA A 95 2.78 3.38 -8.26
C ALA A 95 2.51 1.99 -7.66
N TYR A 96 3.55 1.20 -7.45
CA TYR A 96 3.46 -0.10 -6.78
C TYR A 96 4.50 -0.22 -5.67
N ILE A 97 4.06 -0.68 -4.50
CA ILE A 97 4.89 -0.91 -3.31
C ILE A 97 4.96 -2.42 -3.08
N GLY A 98 6.16 -2.97 -3.01
CA GLY A 98 6.44 -4.40 -2.81
C GLY A 98 7.62 -4.65 -1.86
N ASP A 99 7.79 -5.89 -1.42
CA ASP A 99 8.87 -6.27 -0.50
C ASP A 99 9.59 -7.58 -0.89
N ASP A 100 8.96 -8.47 -1.64
CA ASP A 100 9.53 -9.75 -2.05
C ASP A 100 9.53 -9.98 -3.57
N LEU A 101 10.15 -11.05 -4.03
CA LEU A 101 10.40 -11.35 -5.45
C LEU A 101 9.12 -11.42 -6.29
N THR A 102 7.99 -11.79 -5.68
CA THR A 102 6.68 -11.86 -6.35
C THR A 102 6.19 -10.49 -6.82
N ASP A 103 6.72 -9.40 -6.27
CA ASP A 103 6.37 -8.03 -6.63
C ASP A 103 7.17 -7.48 -7.80
N VAL A 104 8.38 -8.02 -8.03
CA VAL A 104 9.32 -7.52 -9.03
C VAL A 104 8.70 -7.50 -10.44
N VAL A 105 7.81 -8.46 -10.73
CA VAL A 105 7.10 -8.50 -12.01
C VAL A 105 6.17 -7.30 -12.19
N ILE A 106 5.49 -6.81 -11.15
CA ILE A 106 4.71 -5.57 -11.26
C ILE A 106 5.63 -4.36 -11.22
N MET A 107 6.61 -4.32 -10.32
CA MET A 107 7.51 -3.18 -10.16
C MET A 107 8.19 -2.79 -11.47
N ARG A 108 8.62 -3.77 -12.29
CA ARG A 108 9.23 -3.52 -13.60
C ARG A 108 8.28 -2.97 -14.67
N ARG A 109 6.98 -2.94 -14.41
CA ARG A 109 5.95 -2.56 -15.38
C ARG A 109 5.30 -1.21 -15.08
N VAL A 110 5.49 -0.66 -13.89
CA VAL A 110 4.80 0.56 -13.44
C VAL A 110 5.73 1.78 -13.43
N GLY A 111 5.16 2.99 -13.48
CA GLY A 111 5.92 4.24 -13.50
C GLY A 111 6.69 4.52 -12.22
N LEU A 112 6.16 4.12 -11.06
CA LEU A 112 6.83 4.26 -9.78
C LEU A 112 6.87 2.93 -9.01
N ALA A 113 8.02 2.25 -9.06
CA ALA A 113 8.30 1.09 -8.24
C ALA A 113 8.93 1.51 -6.90
N VAL A 114 8.31 1.09 -5.80
CA VAL A 114 8.79 1.35 -4.44
C VAL A 114 9.04 0.03 -3.71
N ALA A 115 10.18 -0.09 -3.06
CA ALA A 115 10.45 -1.18 -2.12
C ALA A 115 10.40 -0.69 -0.68
N THR A 116 9.86 -1.48 0.24
CA THR A 116 9.90 -1.15 1.68
C THR A 116 11.30 -1.30 2.27
N ALA A 117 11.57 -0.68 3.42
CA ALA A 117 12.88 -0.80 4.07
C ALA A 117 13.24 -2.25 4.46
N ASN A 118 12.25 -3.11 4.74
CA ASN A 118 12.44 -4.54 5.02
C ASN A 118 12.49 -5.43 3.76
N ALA A 119 12.31 -4.86 2.56
CA ALA A 119 12.31 -5.62 1.32
C ALA A 119 13.63 -6.36 1.07
N ARG A 120 13.55 -7.45 0.31
CA ARG A 120 14.73 -8.22 -0.12
C ARG A 120 15.70 -7.34 -0.93
N PRO A 121 17.03 -7.53 -0.80
CA PRO A 121 18.01 -6.75 -1.57
C PRO A 121 17.76 -6.74 -3.08
N GLU A 122 17.31 -7.87 -3.63
CA GLU A 122 16.93 -8.04 -5.05
C GLU A 122 15.80 -7.09 -5.46
N VAL A 123 14.81 -6.93 -4.58
CA VAL A 123 13.62 -6.12 -4.81
C VAL A 123 13.99 -4.64 -4.74
N LYS A 124 14.79 -4.25 -3.74
CA LYS A 124 15.34 -2.88 -3.63
C LYS A 124 16.14 -2.47 -4.87
N ARG A 125 16.93 -3.37 -5.46
CA ARG A 125 17.66 -3.11 -6.72
C ARG A 125 16.75 -2.89 -7.93
N CYS A 126 15.50 -3.33 -7.87
CA CYS A 126 14.51 -3.14 -8.92
C CYS A 126 13.57 -1.95 -8.66
N ALA A 127 13.70 -1.27 -7.51
CA ALA A 127 12.86 -0.14 -7.15
C ALA A 127 13.44 1.19 -7.65
N HIS A 128 12.57 2.13 -8.02
CA HIS A 128 12.96 3.52 -8.26
C HIS A 128 13.24 4.24 -6.94
N TRP A 129 12.57 3.82 -5.86
CA TRP A 129 12.74 4.39 -4.53
C TRP A 129 12.59 3.31 -3.45
N VAL A 130 13.31 3.46 -2.35
CA VAL A 130 13.23 2.58 -1.19
C VAL A 130 12.84 3.44 0.00
N THR A 131 11.78 3.04 0.71
CA THR A 131 11.33 3.79 1.91
C THR A 131 12.36 3.68 3.03
N GLU A 132 12.37 4.67 3.91
CA GLU A 132 13.13 4.59 5.16
C GLU A 132 12.44 3.69 6.17
N GLN A 133 11.10 3.73 6.22
CA GLN A 133 10.31 2.91 7.13
C GLN A 133 10.07 1.48 6.58
N PRO A 134 10.03 0.46 7.45
CA PRO A 134 9.60 -0.88 7.06
C PRO A 134 8.07 -0.97 6.89
N GLY A 135 7.62 -1.98 6.15
CA GLY A 135 6.22 -2.31 6.00
C GLY A 135 5.55 -2.58 7.35
N GLY A 136 4.29 -2.18 7.47
CA GLY A 136 3.56 -2.22 8.74
C GLY A 136 4.09 -1.25 9.81
N HIS A 137 4.97 -0.31 9.45
CA HIS A 137 5.56 0.68 10.35
C HIS A 137 5.63 2.08 9.71
N GLY A 138 4.71 2.41 8.79
CA GLY A 138 4.65 3.74 8.16
C GLY A 138 5.24 3.83 6.76
N ALA A 139 5.69 2.73 6.15
CA ALA A 139 6.22 2.75 4.78
C ALA A 139 5.19 3.26 3.77
N VAL A 140 3.93 2.82 3.90
CA VAL A 140 2.86 3.25 2.97
C VAL A 140 2.48 4.72 3.22
N ARG A 141 2.54 5.17 4.47
CA ARG A 141 2.42 6.58 4.84
C ARG A 141 3.50 7.43 4.16
N GLU A 142 4.75 6.97 4.17
CA GLU A 142 5.88 7.63 3.52
C GLU A 142 5.61 7.80 2.01
N VAL A 143 5.15 6.73 1.34
CA VAL A 143 4.78 6.79 -0.08
C VAL A 143 3.58 7.70 -0.34
N ALA A 144 2.54 7.61 0.48
CA ALA A 144 1.35 8.45 0.34
C ALA A 144 1.70 9.93 0.48
N GLU A 145 2.55 10.29 1.44
CA GLU A 145 3.03 11.65 1.63
C GLU A 145 3.87 12.14 0.44
N LEU A 146 4.77 11.30 -0.09
CA LEU A 146 5.51 11.60 -1.31
C LEU A 146 4.57 11.94 -2.47
N LEU A 147 3.57 11.10 -2.73
CA LEU A 147 2.61 11.30 -3.82
C LEU A 147 1.76 12.57 -3.62
N LEU A 148 1.27 12.80 -2.40
CA LEU A 148 0.47 13.98 -2.07
C LEU A 148 1.29 15.27 -2.19
N LYS A 149 2.57 15.26 -1.78
CA LYS A 149 3.48 16.40 -1.97
C LYS A 149 3.75 16.65 -3.45
N ALA A 150 4.08 15.61 -4.21
CA ALA A 150 4.37 15.72 -5.64
C ALA A 150 3.17 16.26 -6.44
N GLN A 151 1.94 15.97 -6.02
CA GLN A 151 0.71 16.46 -6.66
C GLN A 151 0.19 17.79 -6.06
N GLY A 152 0.92 18.41 -5.13
CA GLY A 152 0.52 19.68 -4.51
C GLY A 152 -0.65 19.60 -3.53
N TYR A 153 -1.04 18.39 -3.11
CA TYR A 153 -2.15 18.17 -2.18
C TYR A 153 -1.75 18.23 -0.71
N TRP A 154 -0.45 18.19 -0.39
CA TRP A 154 0.01 18.09 0.99
C TRP A 154 -0.40 19.29 1.86
N GLU A 155 -0.31 20.51 1.32
CA GLU A 155 -0.71 21.73 2.04
C GLU A 155 -2.19 21.73 2.44
N ASP A 156 -3.06 21.16 1.60
CA ASP A 156 -4.48 21.01 1.94
C ASP A 156 -4.70 20.04 3.10
N ILE A 157 -3.90 18.96 3.15
CA ILE A 157 -3.93 18.00 4.26
C ILE A 157 -3.49 18.70 5.54
N LEU A 158 -2.34 19.39 5.51
CA LEU A 158 -1.81 20.13 6.66
C LEU A 158 -2.81 21.17 7.18
N ARG A 159 -3.45 21.92 6.27
CA ARG A 159 -4.46 22.93 6.62
C ARG A 159 -5.69 22.32 7.27
N LYS A 160 -6.18 21.17 6.80
CA LYS A 160 -7.31 20.47 7.42
C LYS A 160 -7.05 20.11 8.88
N TYR A 161 -5.81 19.78 9.20
CA TYR A 161 -5.39 19.42 10.56
C TYR A 161 -4.75 20.59 11.31
N GLU A 162 -4.90 21.82 10.79
CA GLU A 162 -4.42 23.06 11.43
C GLU A 162 -2.91 23.05 11.75
N VAL A 163 -2.12 22.27 11.01
CA VAL A 163 -0.65 22.21 11.16
C VAL A 163 -0.01 23.51 10.65
N VAL A 164 -0.61 24.11 9.62
CA VAL A 164 -0.22 25.42 9.09
C VAL A 164 -1.42 26.36 9.24
N THR A 165 -1.25 27.43 10.01
CA THR A 165 -2.25 28.50 10.14
C THR A 165 -1.99 29.60 9.12
N PRO A 166 -3.04 30.26 8.58
CA PRO A 166 -2.85 31.43 7.73
C PRO A 166 -2.15 32.54 8.51
N GLY A 167 -0.88 32.83 8.22
CA GLY A 167 -0.13 33.97 8.73
C GLY A 167 1.07 33.69 9.65
N GLY A 168 1.47 32.44 9.86
CA GLY A 168 2.70 32.11 10.61
C GLY A 168 3.89 31.84 9.69
N THR A 169 4.88 32.73 9.69
CA THR A 169 6.25 32.44 9.22
C THR A 169 6.94 31.44 10.13
#